data_AF-A0A7V9SVI6-F1
#
_entry.id   AF-A0A7V9SVI6-F1
#
_cell.length_a   1.000
_cell.length_b   1.000
_cell.length_c   1.000
_cell.angle_alpha   90.00
_cell.angle_beta   90.00
_cell.angle_gamma   90.00
#
_symmetry.space_group_name_H-M   'P 1'
#
loop_
_entity.id
_entity.type
_entity.pdbx_description
1 polymer ?
#
loop_
_entity_poly.entity_id
_entity_poly.type
_entity_poly.pdbx_seq_one_letter_code
_entity_poly.pdbx_strand_id
1 'polypeptide(L)'
;MIALAGCEDALYLVEVGETVEGDDLAGREPGGRVERPRPVELVPAWLSATLVDVDASGSTVIVAVDRRPPLLASYDAGGTWSERGAGLPRGRAVALGENPDDVLFAARNRLYVSRNGGQFWRAVGVELPEINDTAWG
;
A
#
# COMPACT_ATOMS: atom_id res chain seq x y z
N MET A 1 -7.53 -7.31 10.69
CA MET A 1 -7.97 -6.40 9.61
C MET A 1 -7.74 -7.12 8.29
N ILE A 2 -8.58 -6.98 7.28
CA ILE A 2 -8.39 -7.67 6.00
C ILE A 2 -7.65 -6.76 5.03
N ALA A 3 -6.52 -7.25 4.51
CA ALA A 3 -5.82 -6.66 3.39
C ALA A 3 -6.18 -7.41 2.11
N LEU A 4 -6.47 -6.66 1.06
CA LEU A 4 -6.72 -7.17 -0.29
C LEU A 4 -5.42 -7.07 -1.09
N ALA A 5 -5.05 -8.15 -1.78
CA ALA A 5 -3.95 -8.18 -2.72
C ALA A 5 -4.42 -8.71 -4.07
N GLY A 6 -4.49 -7.81 -5.05
CA GLY A 6 -4.78 -8.17 -6.44
C GLY A 6 -3.54 -8.77 -7.07
N CYS A 7 -3.58 -10.06 -7.37
CA CYS A 7 -2.54 -10.77 -8.11
C CYS A 7 -3.01 -11.03 -9.55
N GLU A 8 -2.11 -11.49 -10.42
CA GLU A 8 -2.44 -11.82 -11.82
C GLU A 8 -3.57 -12.86 -11.94
N ASP A 9 -3.65 -13.79 -10.98
CA ASP A 9 -4.54 -14.95 -11.04
C ASP A 9 -5.81 -14.83 -10.19
N ALA A 10 -5.79 -14.02 -9.14
CA ALA A 10 -6.92 -13.84 -8.22
C ALA A 10 -6.75 -12.61 -7.32
N LEU A 11 -7.84 -12.25 -6.63
CA LEU A 11 -7.80 -11.41 -5.44
C LEU A 11 -7.56 -12.29 -4.21
N TYR A 12 -6.58 -11.93 -3.40
CA TYR A 12 -6.26 -12.61 -2.15
C TYR A 12 -6.71 -11.74 -0.98
N LEU A 13 -7.43 -12.35 -0.04
CA LEU A 13 -7.83 -11.73 1.23
C LEU A 13 -6.86 -12.22 2.30
N VAL A 14 -6.12 -11.31 2.90
CA VAL A 14 -5.10 -11.60 3.91
C VAL A 14 -5.55 -11.00 5.23
N GLU A 15 -5.72 -11.83 6.24
CA GLU A 15 -5.87 -11.36 7.60
C GLU A 15 -4.52 -10.84 8.10
N VAL A 16 -4.50 -9.58 8.55
CA VAL A 16 -3.34 -8.93 9.14
C VAL A 16 -3.53 -8.86 10.65
N GLY A 17 -2.70 -9.62 11.36
CA GLY A 17 -2.65 -9.69 12.82
C GLY A 17 -1.86 -8.53 13.44
N GLU A 18 -1.84 -8.49 14.77
CA GLU A 18 -0.95 -7.58 15.51
C GLU A 18 0.54 -7.96 15.33
N THR A 19 0.82 -9.25 15.32
CA THR A 19 2.12 -9.85 15.04
C THR A 19 2.06 -10.69 13.77
N VAL A 20 3.23 -11.14 13.30
CA VAL A 20 3.36 -12.00 12.11
C VAL A 20 2.66 -13.36 12.31
N GLU A 21 2.59 -13.86 13.55
CA GLU A 21 1.94 -15.14 13.88
C GLU A 21 0.41 -15.09 13.72
N GLY A 22 -0.17 -13.89 13.76
CA GLY A 22 -1.60 -13.68 13.52
C GLY A 22 -1.92 -13.29 12.08
N ASP A 23 -0.95 -13.29 11.17
CA ASP A 23 -1.21 -13.07 9.75
C ASP A 23 -1.61 -14.40 9.09
N ASP A 24 -2.71 -14.43 8.33
CA ASP A 24 -3.18 -15.64 7.65
C ASP A 24 -3.85 -15.34 6.29
N LEU A 25 -3.89 -16.34 5.41
CA LEU A 25 -4.63 -16.25 4.16
C LEU A 25 -6.12 -16.56 4.42
N ALA A 26 -6.93 -15.50 4.53
CA ALA A 26 -8.36 -15.60 4.82
C ALA A 26 -9.18 -16.08 3.60
N GLY A 27 -8.74 -15.81 2.38
CA GLY A 27 -9.49 -16.19 1.18
C GLY A 27 -8.79 -15.92 -0.15
N ARG A 28 -9.34 -16.53 -1.21
CA ARG A 28 -8.93 -16.32 -2.60
C ARG A 28 -10.16 -16.27 -3.50
N GLU A 29 -10.25 -15.22 -4.31
CA GLU A 29 -11.35 -14.97 -5.23
C GLU A 29 -10.81 -14.97 -6.68
N PRO A 30 -10.96 -16.08 -7.43
CA PRO A 30 -10.53 -16.16 -8.82
C PRO A 30 -11.19 -15.08 -9.68
N GLY A 31 -10.39 -14.35 -10.46
CA GLY A 31 -10.88 -13.25 -11.30
C GLY A 31 -11.33 -11.99 -10.54
N GLY A 32 -11.26 -11.99 -9.20
CA GLY A 32 -11.43 -10.80 -8.38
C GLY A 32 -10.29 -9.81 -8.61
N ARG A 33 -10.55 -8.54 -8.32
CA ARG A 33 -9.58 -7.45 -8.43
C ARG A 33 -9.82 -6.43 -7.34
N VAL A 34 -8.78 -5.67 -7.01
CA VAL A 34 -8.91 -4.51 -6.12
C VAL A 34 -9.66 -3.41 -6.86
N GLU A 35 -10.73 -2.89 -6.25
CA GLU A 35 -11.49 -1.75 -6.76
C GLU A 35 -11.41 -0.59 -5.77
N ARG A 36 -10.64 0.45 -6.11
CA ARG A 36 -10.53 1.68 -5.31
C ARG A 36 -10.20 2.90 -6.18
N PRO A 37 -10.64 4.11 -5.81
CA PRO A 37 -10.27 5.32 -6.53
C PRO A 37 -8.76 5.59 -6.44
N ARG A 38 -8.22 6.26 -7.46
CA ARG A 38 -6.84 6.75 -7.48
C ARG A 38 -6.84 8.26 -7.67
N PRO A 39 -6.60 9.05 -6.61
CA PRO A 39 -6.66 10.51 -6.68
C PRO A 39 -5.38 11.08 -7.31
N VAL A 40 -5.12 10.74 -8.57
CA VAL A 40 -3.92 11.15 -9.32
C VAL A 40 -3.82 12.66 -9.49
N GLU A 41 -4.93 13.38 -9.38
CA GLU A 41 -5.01 14.83 -9.39
C GLU A 41 -4.32 15.49 -8.17
N LEU A 42 -4.14 14.75 -7.07
CA LEU A 42 -3.40 15.21 -5.89
C LEU A 42 -1.87 15.05 -6.05
N VAL A 43 -1.42 14.35 -7.09
CA VAL A 43 0.00 14.13 -7.35
C VAL A 43 0.58 15.31 -8.10
N PRO A 44 1.59 16.02 -7.54
CA PRO A 44 2.18 17.17 -8.21
C PRO A 44 3.00 16.74 -9.43
N ALA A 45 3.13 17.65 -10.40
CA ALA A 45 3.77 17.38 -11.69
C ALA A 45 5.23 16.90 -11.59
N TRP A 46 5.94 17.27 -10.52
CA TRP A 46 7.33 16.82 -10.29
C TRP A 46 7.43 15.36 -9.81
N LEU A 47 6.34 14.76 -9.32
CA LEU A 47 6.27 13.34 -8.93
C LEU A 47 5.74 12.43 -10.04
N SER A 48 4.93 12.98 -10.96
CA SER A 48 4.16 12.20 -11.93
C SER A 48 5.01 11.28 -12.81
N ALA A 49 6.24 11.69 -13.17
CA ALA A 49 7.15 10.90 -13.99
C ALA A 49 7.63 9.60 -13.32
N THR A 50 7.51 9.50 -12.00
CA THR A 50 7.95 8.33 -11.22
C THR A 50 6.81 7.64 -10.50
N LEU A 51 5.57 8.09 -10.69
CA LEU A 51 4.40 7.57 -9.99
C LEU A 51 4.19 6.09 -10.33
N VAL A 52 4.12 5.27 -9.30
CA VAL A 52 3.72 3.85 -9.38
C VAL A 52 2.26 3.72 -8.98
N ASP A 53 1.88 4.32 -7.84
CA ASP A 53 0.53 4.23 -7.30
C ASP A 53 0.26 5.40 -6.32
N VAL A 54 -1.01 5.68 -6.04
CA VAL A 54 -1.42 6.75 -5.13
C VAL A 54 -2.67 6.38 -4.36
N ASP A 55 -2.74 6.79 -3.10
CA ASP A 55 -3.97 6.76 -2.31
C ASP A 55 -4.10 8.01 -1.43
N ALA A 56 -5.33 8.28 -0.99
CA ALA A 56 -5.60 9.38 -0.06
C ALA A 56 -6.68 9.02 0.96
N SER A 57 -6.49 9.48 2.21
CA SER A 57 -7.47 9.41 3.29
C SER A 57 -7.44 10.72 4.06
N GLY A 58 -8.56 11.46 4.02
CA GLY A 58 -8.63 12.83 4.54
C GLY A 58 -7.63 13.77 3.85
N SER A 59 -6.77 14.44 4.62
CA SER A 59 -5.68 15.27 4.09
C SER A 59 -4.39 14.49 3.83
N THR A 60 -4.36 13.19 4.16
CA THR A 60 -3.17 12.37 3.95
C THR A 60 -3.19 11.82 2.54
N VAL A 61 -2.11 12.05 1.81
CA VAL A 61 -1.85 11.48 0.48
C VAL A 61 -0.58 10.67 0.56
N ILE A 62 -0.59 9.44 0.07
CA ILE A 62 0.61 8.61 -0.04
C ILE A 62 0.81 8.20 -1.49
N VAL A 63 2.05 8.27 -1.95
CA VAL A 63 2.43 7.86 -3.30
C VAL A 63 3.53 6.82 -3.23
N ALA A 64 3.39 5.78 -4.06
CA ALA A 64 4.49 4.89 -4.41
C ALA A 64 5.21 5.43 -5.64
N VAL A 65 6.54 5.37 -5.63
CA VAL A 65 7.39 5.87 -6.71
C VAL A 65 8.49 4.87 -7.09
N ASP A 66 8.91 4.89 -8.35
CA ASP A 66 9.98 4.01 -8.86
C ASP A 66 11.39 4.52 -8.50
N ARG A 67 11.62 4.72 -7.21
CA ARG A 67 12.94 5.08 -6.64
C ARG A 67 13.04 4.58 -5.20
N ARG A 68 14.15 4.92 -4.52
CA ARG A 68 14.34 4.67 -3.09
C ARG A 68 14.54 6.00 -2.35
N PRO A 69 13.90 6.22 -1.20
CA PRO A 69 12.80 5.44 -0.63
C PRO A 69 11.59 5.36 -1.58
N PRO A 70 10.80 4.27 -1.55
CA PRO A 70 9.75 4.01 -2.54
C PRO A 70 8.45 4.75 -2.25
N LEU A 71 8.38 5.56 -1.19
CA LEU A 71 7.17 6.26 -0.78
C LEU A 71 7.44 7.74 -0.51
N LEU A 72 6.47 8.58 -0.84
CA LEU A 72 6.33 9.91 -0.25
C LEU A 72 4.93 10.04 0.36
N ALA A 73 4.83 10.80 1.45
CA ALA A 73 3.57 11.13 2.09
C ALA A 73 3.44 12.64 2.23
N SER A 74 2.22 13.12 2.04
CA SER A 74 1.76 14.45 2.41
C SER A 74 0.67 14.32 3.47
N TYR A 75 0.63 15.25 4.42
CA TYR A 75 -0.38 15.29 5.48
C TYR A 75 -1.29 16.53 5.38
N ASP A 76 -1.06 17.37 4.35
CA ASP A 76 -1.69 18.66 4.09
C ASP A 76 -2.26 18.72 2.67
N ALA A 77 -2.84 17.61 2.20
CA ALA A 77 -3.51 17.46 0.91
C ALA A 77 -2.62 17.80 -0.31
N GLY A 78 -1.35 17.41 -0.25
CA GLY A 78 -0.38 17.60 -1.33
C GLY A 78 0.45 18.88 -1.25
N GLY A 79 0.29 19.69 -0.20
CA GLY A 79 1.04 20.94 0.01
C GLY A 79 2.54 20.71 0.27
N THR A 80 2.85 19.80 1.19
CA THR A 80 4.22 19.41 1.56
C THR A 80 4.37 17.89 1.52
N TRP A 81 5.57 17.42 1.20
CA TRP A 81 5.87 16.01 0.97
C TRP A 81 7.11 15.59 1.75
N SER A 82 7.07 14.40 2.35
CA SER A 82 8.17 13.78 3.08
C SER A 82 8.40 12.35 2.61
N GLU A 83 9.66 11.93 2.53
CA GLU A 83 9.99 10.55 2.16
C GLU A 83 9.60 9.56 3.26
N ARG A 84 9.08 8.41 2.86
CA ARG A 84 8.68 7.29 3.72
C ARG A 84 9.19 5.97 3.14
N GLY A 85 9.05 4.89 3.90
CA GLY A 85 9.40 3.55 3.39
C GLY A 85 10.90 3.26 3.30
N ALA A 86 11.72 3.89 4.15
CA ALA A 86 13.13 3.52 4.26
C ALA A 86 13.26 2.02 4.59
N GLY A 87 14.13 1.31 3.85
CA GLY A 87 14.30 -0.14 4.00
C GLY A 87 13.28 -1.00 3.27
N LEU A 88 12.21 -0.43 2.70
CA LEU A 88 11.27 -1.18 1.87
C LEU A 88 11.90 -1.58 0.52
N PRO A 89 11.44 -2.70 -0.07
CA PRO A 89 11.77 -3.06 -1.45
C PRO A 89 11.11 -2.11 -2.46
N ARG A 90 11.28 -2.37 -3.75
CA ARG A 90 10.51 -1.66 -4.79
C ARG A 90 9.02 -1.96 -4.61
N GLY A 91 8.21 -0.90 -4.64
CA GLY A 91 6.76 -0.99 -4.50
C GLY A 91 6.05 -1.24 -5.82
N ARG A 92 4.83 -1.77 -5.71
CA ARG A 92 3.88 -1.94 -6.83
C ARG A 92 2.55 -1.26 -6.58
N ALA A 93 2.12 -1.21 -5.33
CA ALA A 93 0.93 -0.51 -4.92
C ALA A 93 1.05 -0.04 -3.46
N VAL A 94 0.26 0.95 -3.09
CA VAL A 94 0.15 1.48 -1.74
C VAL A 94 -1.30 1.87 -1.46
N ALA A 95 -1.81 1.58 -0.27
CA ALA A 95 -3.17 1.94 0.14
C ALA A 95 -3.22 2.49 1.56
N LEU A 96 -4.15 3.41 1.81
CA LEU A 96 -4.45 3.95 3.13
C LEU A 96 -5.73 3.34 3.68
N GLY A 97 -5.76 3.10 4.99
CA GLY A 97 -6.97 2.72 5.71
C GLY A 97 -7.86 3.93 6.00
N GLU A 98 -9.00 3.67 6.64
CA GLU A 98 -9.86 4.73 7.19
C GLU A 98 -9.07 5.61 8.17
N ASN A 99 -8.21 4.99 8.99
CA ASN A 99 -7.17 5.69 9.71
C ASN A 99 -5.92 5.85 8.79
N PRO A 100 -5.48 7.07 8.48
CA PRO A 100 -4.30 7.30 7.62
C PRO A 100 -2.97 6.80 8.22
N ASP A 101 -2.94 6.42 9.51
CA ASP A 101 -1.78 5.75 10.09
C ASP A 101 -1.63 4.29 9.63
N ASP A 102 -2.74 3.67 9.22
CA ASP A 102 -2.79 2.30 8.70
C ASP A 102 -2.47 2.31 7.20
N VAL A 103 -1.21 2.01 6.90
CA VAL A 103 -0.69 2.04 5.53
C VAL A 103 -0.36 0.62 5.09
N LEU A 104 -0.87 0.23 3.94
CA LEU A 104 -0.57 -1.02 3.27
C LEU A 104 0.33 -0.76 2.08
N PHE A 105 1.41 -1.52 1.95
CA PHE A 105 2.36 -1.43 0.85
C PHE A 105 2.58 -2.79 0.23
N ALA A 106 2.39 -2.89 -1.09
CA ALA A 106 2.65 -4.10 -1.85
C ALA A 106 4.02 -4.03 -2.51
N ALA A 107 4.87 -5.00 -2.16
CA ALA A 107 6.03 -5.37 -2.97
C ALA A 107 5.64 -6.43 -4.00
N ARG A 108 6.62 -7.07 -4.64
CA ARG A 108 6.36 -8.10 -5.66
C ARG A 108 5.48 -9.26 -5.18
N ASN A 109 5.77 -9.84 -4.02
CA ASN A 109 5.16 -11.09 -3.53
C ASN A 109 4.78 -11.02 -2.04
N ARG A 110 4.80 -9.81 -1.46
CA ARG A 110 4.56 -9.61 -0.02
C ARG A 110 3.96 -8.25 0.25
N LEU A 111 3.03 -8.24 1.21
CA LEU A 111 2.48 -7.03 1.80
C LEU A 111 3.31 -6.57 3.00
N TYR A 112 3.36 -5.26 3.20
CA TYR A 112 3.94 -4.62 4.36
C TYR A 112 2.88 -3.70 4.97
N VAL A 113 2.79 -3.71 6.30
CA VAL A 113 1.86 -2.87 7.04
C VAL A 113 2.62 -1.90 7.93
N SER A 114 2.15 -0.67 7.96
CA SER A 114 2.50 0.34 8.95
C SER A 114 1.24 0.70 9.72
N ARG A 115 1.37 0.97 11.03
CA ARG A 115 0.30 1.51 11.89
C ARG A 115 0.67 2.89 12.49
N ASN A 116 1.59 3.61 11.85
CA ASN A 116 2.08 4.92 12.29
C ASN A 116 2.44 5.83 11.10
N GLY A 117 1.65 5.76 10.03
CA GLY A 117 1.73 6.70 8.91
C GLY A 117 2.96 6.51 8.02
N GLY A 118 3.47 5.27 7.93
CA GLY A 118 4.57 4.87 7.08
C GLY A 118 5.97 5.08 7.68
N GLN A 119 6.06 5.30 9.00
CA GLN A 119 7.33 5.47 9.70
C GLN A 119 8.03 4.14 9.95
N PHE A 120 7.27 3.13 10.41
CA PHE A 120 7.78 1.79 10.65
C PHE A 120 6.93 0.75 9.92
N TRP A 121 7.61 -0.26 9.38
CA TRP A 121 6.98 -1.27 8.53
C TRP A 121 7.22 -2.65 9.09
N ARG A 122 6.16 -3.45 9.09
CA ARG A 122 6.20 -4.87 9.38
C ARG A 122 5.86 -5.63 8.10
N ALA A 123 6.69 -6.61 7.75
CA ALA A 123 6.33 -7.55 6.70
C ALA A 123 5.17 -8.44 7.17
N VAL A 124 4.16 -8.63 6.32
CA VAL A 124 3.08 -9.58 6.58
C VAL A 124 3.61 -11.00 6.33
N GLY A 125 3.24 -11.94 7.19
CA GLY A 125 3.73 -13.32 7.20
C GLY A 125 3.30 -14.18 6.00
N VAL A 126 2.32 -13.71 5.24
CA VAL A 126 1.77 -14.41 4.07
C VAL A 126 2.56 -14.02 2.82
N GLU A 127 3.11 -15.02 2.14
CA GLU A 127 3.67 -14.87 0.80
C GLU A 127 2.59 -15.09 -0.26
N LEU A 128 2.56 -14.22 -1.26
CA LEU A 128 1.55 -14.20 -2.31
C LEU A 128 2.19 -14.40 -3.69
N PRO A 129 1.40 -14.70 -4.72
CA PRO A 129 1.85 -14.55 -6.11
C PRO A 129 2.28 -13.10 -6.43
N GLU A 130 2.53 -12.83 -7.70
CA GLU A 130 2.92 -11.50 -8.14
C GLU A 130 1.78 -10.48 -7.93
N ILE A 131 1.93 -9.62 -6.92
CA ILE A 131 0.96 -8.59 -6.55
C ILE A 131 1.06 -7.44 -7.54
N ASN A 132 -0.09 -6.96 -8.01
CA ASN A 132 -0.20 -5.79 -8.89
C ASN A 132 -0.98 -4.65 -8.25
N ASP A 133 -1.86 -4.93 -7.30
CA ASP A 133 -2.62 -3.92 -6.56
C ASP A 133 -2.90 -4.35 -5.12
N THR A 134 -3.23 -3.40 -4.25
CA THR A 134 -3.60 -3.65 -2.86
C THR A 134 -4.62 -2.65 -2.34
N ALA A 135 -5.41 -3.04 -1.34
CA ALA A 135 -6.34 -2.17 -0.61
C ALA A 135 -6.60 -2.74 0.78
N TRP A 136 -7.19 -1.95 1.68
CA TRP A 136 -7.89 -2.52 2.84
C TRP A 136 -9.28 -3.00 2.41
N GLY A 137 -9.75 -4.10 3.00
CA GLY A 137 -11.07 -4.71 2.75
C GLY A 137 -12.10 -4.37 3.81
#